data_AF-A0A2T5K050-F1
#
_entry.id   AF-A0A2T5K050-F1
#
_cell.length_a   1.000
_cell.length_b   1.000
_cell.length_c   1.000
_cell.angle_alpha   90.00
_cell.angle_beta   90.00
_cell.angle_gamma   90.00
#
_symmetry.space_group_name_H-M   'P 1'
#
loop_
_entity.id
_entity.type
_entity.pdbx_description
1 polymer ?
#
loop_
_entity_poly.entity_id
_entity_poly.type
_entity_poly.pdbx_seq_one_letter_code
_entity_poly.pdbx_strand_id
1 'polypeptide(L)'
;MKAKLKLEIAIQRQIDKPLSELAEEEKRWKERVKVLGERLAEYNVAERLNGLQDAINTKMCEIGEYFDFEETYKPVNLKFDLESFDLWYQRDPKTRVYLRSMGSGANWLHSHLALFMSLHYQFAARSDEGCKIPPILFLDQPTQVYFPASLDDGEAFEPTELAKQAKREGKLDTDLNSVTNMFTQFAKFCAETEMKTEVMPQIIVSDHADNLELGEGYVFKDYVRATWRERGFIADT
;
A
#
# COMPACT_ATOMS: atom_id res chain seq x y z
N MET A 1 -18.61 -50.63 -34.93
CA MET A 1 -18.28 -50.18 -36.31
C MET A 1 -18.24 -48.65 -36.45
N LYS A 2 -19.28 -47.89 -36.03
CA LYS A 2 -19.33 -46.41 -36.09
C LYS A 2 -18.17 -45.67 -35.37
N ALA A 3 -17.72 -46.17 -34.21
CA ALA A 3 -16.65 -45.52 -33.44
C ALA A 3 -15.28 -45.61 -34.13
N LYS A 4 -14.95 -46.77 -34.72
CA LYS A 4 -13.72 -46.98 -35.49
C LYS A 4 -13.65 -46.06 -36.71
N LEU A 5 -14.75 -45.97 -37.46
CA LEU A 5 -14.83 -45.10 -38.64
C LEU A 5 -14.68 -43.61 -38.27
N LYS A 6 -15.29 -43.18 -37.15
CA LYS A 6 -15.10 -41.82 -36.63
C LYS A 6 -13.65 -41.54 -36.22
N LEU A 7 -12.98 -42.52 -35.63
CA LEU A 7 -11.57 -42.42 -35.24
C LEU A 7 -10.66 -42.34 -36.47
N GLU A 8 -10.89 -43.18 -37.48
CA GLU A 8 -10.16 -43.15 -38.77
C GLU A 8 -10.34 -41.80 -39.49
N ILE A 9 -11.56 -41.26 -39.54
CA ILE A 9 -11.82 -39.94 -40.13
C ILE A 9 -11.13 -38.83 -39.33
N ALA A 10 -11.09 -38.92 -38.01
CA ALA A 10 -10.41 -37.93 -37.16
C ALA A 10 -8.88 -37.98 -37.33
N ILE A 11 -8.30 -39.19 -37.41
CA ILE A 11 -6.88 -39.42 -37.66
C ILE A 11 -6.52 -38.92 -39.07
N GLN A 12 -7.32 -39.27 -40.08
CA GLN A 12 -7.09 -38.82 -41.46
C GLN A 12 -7.18 -37.30 -41.58
N ARG A 13 -8.16 -36.65 -40.93
CA ARG A 13 -8.21 -35.17 -40.85
C ARG A 13 -6.98 -34.55 -40.20
N GLN A 14 -6.37 -35.24 -39.25
CA GLN A 14 -5.17 -34.74 -38.56
C GLN A 14 -3.89 -35.00 -39.34
N ILE A 15 -3.85 -36.06 -40.15
CA ILE A 15 -2.78 -36.35 -41.13
C ILE A 15 -2.90 -35.40 -42.34
N ASP A 16 -4.12 -35.10 -42.77
CA ASP A 16 -4.43 -34.23 -43.91
C ASP A 16 -4.34 -32.74 -43.55
N LYS A 17 -4.34 -32.38 -42.27
CA LYS A 17 -3.90 -31.06 -41.81
C LYS A 17 -2.40 -30.97 -42.04
N PRO A 18 -1.94 -30.24 -43.07
CA PRO A 18 -0.54 -30.25 -43.42
C PRO A 18 0.25 -29.56 -42.30
N LEU A 19 1.44 -30.09 -41.99
CA LEU A 19 2.43 -29.41 -41.13
C LEU A 19 2.66 -27.94 -41.55
N SER A 20 2.37 -27.60 -42.82
CA SER A 20 2.44 -26.24 -43.34
C SER A 20 1.41 -25.29 -42.74
N GLU A 21 0.18 -25.72 -42.42
CA GLU A 21 -0.82 -24.84 -41.80
C GLU A 21 -0.38 -24.41 -40.40
N LEU A 22 0.13 -25.35 -39.59
CA LEU A 22 0.67 -25.05 -38.27
C LEU A 22 1.95 -24.21 -38.36
N ALA A 23 2.81 -24.45 -39.36
CA ALA A 23 4.01 -23.65 -39.60
C ALA A 23 3.67 -22.22 -40.06
N GLU A 24 2.62 -22.04 -40.86
CA GLU A 24 2.10 -20.74 -41.28
C GLU A 24 1.46 -19.98 -40.12
N GLU A 25 0.69 -20.67 -39.27
CA GLU A 25 0.15 -20.10 -38.04
C GLU A 25 1.27 -19.71 -37.07
N GLU A 26 2.28 -20.57 -36.87
CA GLU A 26 3.45 -20.27 -36.06
C GLU A 26 4.19 -19.04 -36.59
N LYS A 27 4.43 -18.96 -37.90
CA LYS A 27 5.06 -17.80 -38.54
C LYS A 27 4.21 -16.53 -38.35
N ARG A 28 2.90 -16.62 -38.54
CA ARG A 28 1.97 -15.51 -38.34
C ARG A 28 2.00 -15.00 -36.90
N TRP A 29 1.96 -15.89 -35.92
CA TRP A 29 2.02 -15.52 -34.51
C TRP A 29 3.38 -14.98 -34.11
N LYS A 30 4.48 -15.53 -34.62
CA LYS A 30 5.84 -14.98 -34.44
C LYS A 30 5.95 -13.56 -34.99
N GLU A 31 5.46 -13.31 -36.20
CA GLU A 31 5.44 -11.95 -36.77
C GLU A 31 4.54 -11.02 -35.96
N ARG A 32 3.39 -11.52 -35.48
CA ARG A 32 2.50 -10.72 -34.63
C ARG A 32 3.13 -10.36 -33.29
N VAL A 33 3.83 -11.30 -32.65
CA VAL A 33 4.59 -11.06 -31.41
C VAL A 33 5.69 -10.04 -31.66
N LYS A 34 6.40 -10.14 -32.79
CA LYS A 34 7.42 -9.17 -33.18
C LYS A 34 6.84 -7.76 -33.34
N VAL A 35 5.77 -7.60 -34.13
CA VAL A 35 5.11 -6.29 -34.34
C VAL A 35 4.56 -5.72 -33.02
N LEU A 36 3.97 -6.56 -32.17
CA LEU A 36 3.49 -6.13 -30.86
C LEU A 36 4.66 -5.75 -29.93
N GLY A 37 5.79 -6.47 -29.98
CA GLY A 37 7.00 -6.16 -29.24
C GLY A 37 7.63 -4.84 -29.65
N GLU A 38 7.71 -4.57 -30.96
CA GLU A 38 8.18 -3.28 -31.50
C GLU A 38 7.28 -2.12 -31.05
N ARG A 39 5.96 -2.29 -31.14
CA ARG A 39 5.01 -1.29 -30.64
C ARG A 39 5.11 -1.10 -29.13
N LEU A 40 5.35 -2.15 -28.35
CA LEU A 40 5.50 -2.04 -26.89
C LEU A 40 6.80 -1.31 -26.53
N ALA A 41 7.88 -1.54 -27.29
CA ALA A 41 9.16 -0.86 -27.10
C ALA A 41 9.03 0.67 -27.27
N GLU A 42 8.13 1.16 -28.13
CA GLU A 42 7.84 2.59 -28.28
C GLU A 42 7.27 3.23 -27.00
N TYR A 43 6.58 2.47 -26.14
CA TYR A 43 6.01 2.99 -24.89
C TYR A 43 7.01 3.06 -23.75
N ASN A 44 8.22 2.51 -23.94
CA ASN A 44 9.32 2.50 -22.96
C ASN A 44 8.86 2.19 -21.53
N VAL A 45 8.04 1.15 -21.40
CA VAL A 45 7.34 0.80 -20.16
C VAL A 45 8.31 0.52 -19.03
N ALA A 46 9.42 -0.18 -19.31
CA ALA A 46 10.42 -0.54 -18.31
C ALA A 46 11.09 0.70 -17.69
N GLU A 47 11.49 1.69 -18.50
CA GLU A 47 12.11 2.91 -17.97
C GLU A 47 11.11 3.72 -17.13
N ARG A 48 9.84 3.80 -17.57
CA ARG A 48 8.78 4.47 -16.81
C ARG A 48 8.50 3.79 -15.47
N LEU A 49 8.48 2.46 -15.44
CA LEU A 49 8.28 1.69 -14.21
C LEU A 49 9.47 1.86 -13.26
N ASN A 50 10.70 1.82 -13.77
CA ASN A 50 11.89 2.07 -12.96
C ASN A 50 11.87 3.48 -12.36
N GLY A 51 11.56 4.50 -13.18
CA GLY A 51 11.44 5.87 -12.70
C GLY A 51 10.31 6.05 -11.67
N LEU A 52 9.19 5.35 -11.84
CA LEU A 52 8.10 5.33 -10.86
C LEU A 52 8.52 4.65 -9.56
N GLN A 53 9.23 3.52 -9.63
CA GLN A 53 9.75 2.81 -8.47
C GLN A 53 10.72 3.69 -7.68
N ASP A 54 11.63 4.39 -8.36
CA ASP A 54 12.55 5.34 -7.72
C ASP A 54 11.79 6.50 -7.06
N ALA A 55 10.78 7.05 -7.74
CA ALA A 55 9.93 8.11 -7.17
C ALA A 55 9.14 7.64 -5.93
N ILE A 56 8.62 6.40 -5.95
CA ILE A 56 7.97 5.77 -4.81
C ILE A 56 8.97 5.62 -3.67
N ASN A 57 10.15 5.05 -3.92
CA ASN A 57 11.19 4.84 -2.92
C ASN A 57 11.64 6.16 -2.27
N THR A 58 11.88 7.21 -3.07
CA THR A 58 12.21 8.54 -2.56
C THR A 58 11.10 9.08 -1.65
N LYS A 59 9.85 9.00 -2.10
CA LYS A 59 8.72 9.51 -1.33
C LYS A 59 8.46 8.69 -0.06
N MET A 60 8.67 7.37 -0.10
CA MET A 60 8.60 6.50 1.09
C MET A 60 9.62 6.88 2.14
N CYS A 61 10.88 7.14 1.75
CA CYS A 61 11.90 7.62 2.67
C CYS A 61 11.52 8.99 3.24
N GLU A 62 11.12 9.95 2.40
CA GLU A 62 10.69 11.29 2.84
C GLU A 62 9.57 11.21 3.89
N ILE A 63 8.53 10.43 3.64
CA ILE A 63 7.41 10.24 4.58
C ILE A 63 7.89 9.48 5.83
N GLY A 64 8.70 8.45 5.63
CA GLY A 64 9.20 7.58 6.69
C GLY A 64 10.05 8.30 7.73
N GLU A 65 10.83 9.32 7.34
CA GLU A 65 11.64 10.12 8.27
C GLU A 65 10.81 10.80 9.37
N TYR A 66 9.51 11.03 9.12
CA TYR A 66 8.61 11.61 10.11
C TYR A 66 7.89 10.58 10.97
N PHE A 67 8.01 9.28 10.68
CA PHE A 67 7.46 8.22 11.52
C PHE A 67 8.47 7.73 12.56
N ASP A 68 7.94 7.17 13.65
CA ASP A 68 8.75 6.75 14.79
C ASP A 68 9.32 5.33 14.59
N PHE A 69 10.23 5.21 13.62
CA PHE A 69 11.02 3.99 13.45
C PHE A 69 12.00 3.82 14.61
N GLU A 70 12.29 2.57 14.97
CA GLU A 70 13.38 2.28 15.91
C GLU A 70 14.71 2.80 15.37
N GLU A 71 15.62 3.21 16.26
CA GLU A 71 16.91 3.82 15.90
C GLU A 71 17.77 2.99 14.93
N THR A 72 17.59 1.66 14.91
CA THR A 72 18.29 0.76 13.96
C THR A 72 17.84 0.96 12.50
N TYR A 73 16.67 1.55 12.29
CA TYR A 73 16.06 1.81 10.98
C TYR A 73 16.06 3.30 10.62
N LYS A 74 16.87 4.11 11.31
CA LYS A 74 17.14 5.51 10.99
C LYS A 74 18.58 5.67 10.44
N PRO A 75 18.81 6.46 9.39
CA PRO A 75 17.79 7.10 8.52
C PRO A 75 16.99 6.06 7.74
N VAL A 76 15.79 6.44 7.31
CA VAL A 76 14.86 5.53 6.64
C VAL A 76 15.37 5.19 5.24
N ASN A 77 15.57 3.91 4.97
CA ASN A 77 15.99 3.41 3.66
C ASN A 77 15.07 2.27 3.19
N LEU A 78 13.77 2.57 3.13
CA LEU A 78 12.78 1.63 2.62
C LEU A 78 12.86 1.54 1.09
N LYS A 79 12.64 0.33 0.59
CA LYS A 79 12.62 0.02 -0.84
C LYS A 79 11.43 -0.87 -1.15
N PHE A 80 10.80 -0.58 -2.27
CA PHE A 80 9.67 -1.30 -2.81
C PHE A 80 9.97 -1.71 -4.25
N ASP A 81 9.61 -2.94 -4.60
CA ASP A 81 9.74 -3.48 -5.94
C ASP A 81 8.37 -3.61 -6.60
N LEU A 82 8.17 -2.98 -7.76
CA LEU A 82 6.88 -2.97 -8.47
C LEU A 82 6.56 -4.30 -9.18
N GLU A 83 7.54 -5.19 -9.36
CA GLU A 83 7.34 -6.49 -10.01
C GLU A 83 7.04 -7.59 -8.99
N SER A 84 7.84 -7.68 -7.92
CA SER A 84 7.65 -8.69 -6.87
C SER A 84 6.70 -8.25 -5.75
N PHE A 85 6.41 -6.93 -5.65
CA PHE A 85 5.69 -6.33 -4.52
C PHE A 85 6.39 -6.53 -3.17
N ASP A 86 7.70 -6.77 -3.19
CA ASP A 86 8.48 -6.85 -1.97
C ASP A 86 8.73 -5.44 -1.41
N LEU A 87 8.50 -5.30 -0.11
CA LEU A 87 8.89 -4.14 0.68
C LEU A 87 9.99 -4.58 1.66
N TRP A 88 11.08 -3.82 1.74
CA TRP A 88 12.18 -4.11 2.66
C TRP A 88 12.90 -2.84 3.10
N TYR A 89 13.63 -2.95 4.20
CA TYR A 89 14.61 -1.96 4.61
C TYR A 89 15.99 -2.33 4.07
N GLN A 90 16.65 -1.43 3.35
CA GLN A 90 17.97 -1.63 2.79
C GLN A 90 19.05 -1.19 3.80
N ARG A 91 19.62 -2.16 4.53
CA ARG A 91 20.63 -1.87 5.56
C ARG A 91 21.97 -1.44 4.97
N ASP A 92 22.40 -2.14 3.94
CA ASP A 92 23.62 -1.87 3.16
C ASP A 92 23.40 -2.40 1.74
N PRO A 93 24.26 -2.12 0.74
CA PRO A 93 24.01 -2.52 -0.66
C PRO A 93 23.76 -4.01 -0.91
N LYS A 94 24.11 -4.90 0.03
CA LYS A 94 23.95 -6.36 -0.10
C LYS A 94 22.89 -6.93 0.85
N THR A 95 22.58 -6.23 1.94
CA THR A 95 21.69 -6.74 2.99
C THR A 95 20.32 -6.09 2.94
N ARG A 96 19.30 -6.91 2.66
CA ARG A 96 17.88 -6.55 2.73
C ARG A 96 17.27 -7.10 4.01
N VAL A 97 16.57 -6.26 4.76
CA VAL A 97 15.80 -6.66 5.94
C VAL A 97 14.32 -6.58 5.58
N TYR A 98 13.70 -7.73 5.38
CA TYR A 98 12.26 -7.79 5.14
C TYR A 98 11.48 -7.49 6.42
N LEU A 99 10.27 -6.97 6.29
CA LEU A 99 9.43 -6.51 7.40
C LEU A 99 9.16 -7.58 8.45
N ARG A 100 9.06 -8.85 8.03
CA ARG A 100 8.90 -10.00 8.95
C ARG A 100 10.05 -10.13 9.95
N SER A 101 11.21 -9.57 9.61
CA SER A 101 12.42 -9.56 10.43
C SER A 101 12.63 -8.24 11.17
N MET A 102 11.78 -7.22 10.97
CA MET A 102 11.96 -5.88 11.56
C MET A 102 11.53 -5.78 13.04
N GLY A 103 11.07 -6.87 13.64
CA GLY A 103 11.01 -7.06 15.10
C GLY A 103 9.90 -6.33 15.87
N SER A 104 9.25 -5.32 15.29
CA SER A 104 8.20 -4.55 15.95
C SER A 104 6.99 -4.32 15.05
N GLY A 105 5.79 -4.44 15.62
CA GLY A 105 4.55 -4.11 14.92
C GLY A 105 4.49 -2.65 14.48
N ALA A 106 5.15 -1.74 15.20
CA ALA A 106 5.21 -0.32 14.86
C ALA A 106 6.05 -0.09 13.59
N ASN A 107 7.24 -0.68 13.49
CA ASN A 107 8.06 -0.61 12.28
C ASN A 107 7.32 -1.20 11.06
N TRP A 108 6.58 -2.29 11.28
CA TRP A 108 5.76 -2.92 10.24
C TRP A 108 4.64 -1.97 9.76
N LEU A 109 3.92 -1.33 10.70
CA LEU A 109 2.89 -0.35 10.40
C LEU A 109 3.46 0.86 9.65
N HIS A 110 4.51 1.50 10.18
CA HIS A 110 5.14 2.67 9.56
C HIS A 110 5.64 2.39 8.14
N SER A 111 6.19 1.18 7.90
CA SER A 111 6.65 0.78 6.57
C SER A 111 5.49 0.71 5.56
N HIS A 112 4.34 0.17 5.96
CA HIS A 112 3.15 0.11 5.11
C HIS A 112 2.53 1.49 4.90
N LEU A 113 2.43 2.31 5.96
CA LEU A 113 1.92 3.67 5.85
C LEU A 113 2.77 4.50 4.88
N ALA A 114 4.11 4.43 4.99
CA ALA A 114 5.01 5.10 4.07
C ALA A 114 4.79 4.63 2.61
N LEU A 115 4.66 3.32 2.38
CA LEU A 115 4.36 2.77 1.05
C LEU A 115 3.00 3.27 0.53
N PHE A 116 1.91 3.10 1.29
CA PHE A 116 0.59 3.50 0.83
C PHE A 116 0.51 5.00 0.57
N MET A 117 0.97 5.83 1.49
CA MET A 117 0.98 7.29 1.29
C MET A 117 1.84 7.68 0.09
N SER A 118 2.99 7.03 -0.13
CA SER A 118 3.80 7.30 -1.33
C SER A 118 3.09 6.93 -2.64
N LEU A 119 2.37 5.81 -2.69
CA LEU A 119 1.54 5.44 -3.84
C LEU A 119 0.44 6.46 -4.08
N HIS A 120 -0.25 6.87 -3.02
CA HIS A 120 -1.29 7.89 -3.08
C HIS A 120 -0.77 9.26 -3.56
N TYR A 121 0.46 9.62 -3.17
CA TYR A 121 1.15 10.78 -3.73
C TYR A 121 1.38 10.62 -5.23
N GLN A 122 1.84 9.46 -5.70
CA GLN A 122 2.06 9.23 -7.14
C GLN A 122 0.74 9.27 -7.93
N PHE A 123 -0.36 8.79 -7.34
CA PHE A 123 -1.69 8.88 -7.98
C PHE A 123 -2.14 10.33 -8.14
N ALA A 124 -1.95 11.15 -7.10
CA ALA A 124 -2.23 12.59 -7.13
C ALA A 124 -1.31 13.32 -8.14
N ALA A 125 0.00 13.12 -8.04
CA ALA A 125 1.01 13.77 -8.88
C ALA A 125 0.87 13.45 -10.38
N ARG A 126 0.25 12.32 -10.73
CA ARG A 126 0.02 11.89 -12.12
C ARG A 126 -1.43 12.05 -12.57
N SER A 127 -2.26 12.73 -11.80
CA SER A 127 -3.68 12.92 -12.16
C SER A 127 -3.83 13.57 -13.53
N ASP A 128 -3.05 14.63 -13.78
CA ASP A 128 -3.04 15.36 -15.05
C ASP A 128 -2.43 14.57 -16.22
N GLU A 129 -1.59 13.57 -15.93
CA GLU A 129 -1.04 12.63 -16.92
C GLU A 129 -2.05 11.55 -17.32
N GLY A 130 -3.27 11.59 -16.76
CA GLY A 130 -4.35 10.66 -17.04
C GLY A 130 -4.43 9.48 -16.07
N CYS A 131 -3.76 9.54 -14.91
CA CYS A 131 -3.97 8.56 -13.85
C CYS A 131 -5.46 8.51 -13.46
N LYS A 132 -6.04 7.30 -13.49
CA LYS A 132 -7.46 7.08 -13.20
C LYS A 132 -7.73 6.57 -11.78
N ILE A 133 -6.67 6.39 -10.98
CA ILE A 133 -6.78 5.89 -9.62
C ILE A 133 -6.96 7.11 -8.71
N PRO A 134 -8.12 7.29 -8.05
CA PRO A 134 -8.30 8.39 -7.11
C PRO A 134 -7.45 8.14 -5.85
N PRO A 135 -6.79 9.17 -5.29
CA PRO A 135 -5.94 9.01 -4.13
C PRO A 135 -6.75 8.92 -2.82
N ILE A 136 -7.59 7.88 -2.68
CA ILE A 136 -8.40 7.62 -1.48
C ILE A 136 -7.87 6.39 -0.71
N LEU A 137 -7.36 6.60 0.50
CA LEU A 137 -6.78 5.57 1.37
C LEU A 137 -7.71 5.29 2.54
N PHE A 138 -8.11 4.03 2.71
CA PHE A 138 -8.87 3.58 3.89
C PHE A 138 -7.95 2.80 4.83
N LEU A 139 -7.96 3.17 6.12
CA LEU A 139 -7.21 2.52 7.18
C LEU A 139 -8.18 2.02 8.26
N ASP A 140 -8.11 0.73 8.57
CA ASP A 140 -8.90 0.10 9.61
C ASP A 140 -8.01 -0.19 10.82
N GLN A 141 -8.30 0.49 11.93
CA GLN A 141 -7.64 0.40 13.23
C GLN A 141 -6.10 0.46 13.18
N PRO A 142 -5.47 1.46 12.51
CA PRO A 142 -4.01 1.58 12.48
C PRO A 142 -3.39 1.71 13.88
N THR A 143 -4.10 2.22 14.89
CA THR A 143 -3.55 2.38 16.24
C THR A 143 -3.52 1.09 17.07
N GLN A 144 -4.12 -0.01 16.59
CA GLN A 144 -4.24 -1.27 17.33
C GLN A 144 -2.88 -1.83 17.81
N VAL A 145 -1.81 -1.56 17.07
CA VAL A 145 -0.43 -1.93 17.42
C VAL A 145 0.01 -1.32 18.77
N TYR A 146 -0.52 -0.14 19.08
CA TYR A 146 -0.25 0.62 20.30
C TYR A 146 -1.33 0.34 21.35
N PHE A 147 -2.60 0.42 20.95
CA PHE A 147 -3.77 0.27 21.82
C PHE A 147 -4.70 -0.83 21.27
N PRO A 148 -4.58 -2.08 21.72
CA PRO A 148 -5.40 -3.18 21.22
C PRO A 148 -6.90 -2.94 21.47
N ALA A 149 -7.70 -2.95 20.41
CA ALA A 149 -9.15 -2.69 20.47
C ALA A 149 -9.93 -3.65 21.38
N SER A 150 -9.43 -4.87 21.62
CA SER A 150 -10.03 -5.83 22.55
C SER A 150 -9.99 -5.41 24.02
N LEU A 151 -9.27 -4.33 24.33
CA LEU A 151 -9.16 -3.76 25.68
C LEU A 151 -9.97 -2.46 25.82
N ASP A 152 -10.54 -1.95 24.72
CA ASP A 152 -11.29 -0.69 24.68
C ASP A 152 -12.80 -0.93 24.70
N ASP A 153 -13.31 -1.38 25.85
CA ASP A 153 -14.74 -1.55 26.13
C ASP A 153 -15.38 -0.27 26.72
N GLY A 154 -14.67 0.86 26.70
CA GLY A 154 -15.07 2.12 27.35
C GLY A 154 -15.95 3.03 26.48
N GLU A 155 -16.71 3.90 27.15
CA GLU A 155 -17.50 4.97 26.50
C GLU A 155 -16.61 6.06 25.86
N ALA A 156 -15.36 6.17 26.32
CA ALA A 156 -14.36 7.13 25.83
C ALA A 156 -12.99 6.46 25.68
N PHE A 157 -12.16 7.03 24.80
CA PHE A 157 -10.76 6.60 24.66
C PHE A 157 -9.96 7.00 25.91
N GLU A 158 -9.62 6.01 26.74
CA GLU A 158 -8.89 6.18 28.00
C GLU A 158 -7.50 5.52 27.90
N PRO A 159 -6.49 6.20 27.32
CA PRO A 159 -5.21 5.57 26.98
C PRO A 159 -4.46 5.05 28.21
N THR A 160 -4.63 5.69 29.38
CA THR A 160 -4.04 5.24 30.65
C THR A 160 -4.59 3.87 31.08
N GLU A 161 -5.91 3.65 31.01
CA GLU A 161 -6.52 2.38 31.38
C GLU A 161 -6.18 1.28 30.38
N LEU A 162 -6.16 1.62 29.07
CA LEU A 162 -5.73 0.71 28.02
C LEU A 162 -4.28 0.24 28.22
N ALA A 163 -3.38 1.16 28.57
CA ALA A 163 -1.97 0.81 28.84
C ALA A 163 -1.81 -0.05 30.10
N LYS A 164 -2.62 0.18 31.16
CA LYS A 164 -2.67 -0.69 32.34
C LYS A 164 -3.10 -2.10 31.97
N GLN A 165 -4.21 -2.24 31.24
CA GLN A 165 -4.73 -3.54 30.83
C GLN A 165 -3.75 -4.29 29.91
N ALA A 166 -3.05 -3.58 29.03
CA ALA A 166 -2.02 -4.12 28.16
C ALA A 166 -0.68 -4.40 28.87
N LYS A 167 -0.53 -4.06 30.17
CA LYS A 167 0.73 -4.10 30.92
C LYS A 167 1.86 -3.29 30.25
N ARG A 168 1.51 -2.15 29.65
CA ARG A 168 2.37 -1.22 28.90
C ARG A 168 2.40 0.19 29.49
N GLU A 169 2.03 0.36 30.77
CA GLU A 169 2.00 1.68 31.44
C GLU A 169 3.28 2.50 31.25
N GLY A 170 4.46 1.86 31.35
CA GLY A 170 5.75 2.52 31.16
C GLY A 170 6.07 2.96 29.71
N LYS A 171 5.20 2.64 28.75
CA LYS A 171 5.30 3.05 27.34
C LYS A 171 4.15 3.96 26.90
N LEU A 172 3.23 4.31 27.81
CA LEU A 172 2.03 5.08 27.50
C LEU A 172 2.35 6.37 26.73
N ASP A 173 3.27 7.18 27.25
CA ASP A 173 3.64 8.46 26.64
C ASP A 173 4.24 8.24 25.25
N THR A 174 5.11 7.23 25.09
CA THR A 174 5.72 6.89 23.80
C THR A 174 4.67 6.43 22.80
N ASP A 175 3.80 5.50 23.19
CA ASP A 175 2.75 4.94 22.35
C ASP A 175 1.73 6.04 21.93
N LEU A 176 1.35 6.93 22.85
CA LEU A 176 0.48 8.08 22.58
C LEU A 176 1.15 9.10 21.65
N ASN A 177 2.44 9.38 21.83
CA ASN A 177 3.21 10.25 20.94
C ASN A 177 3.28 9.67 19.52
N SER A 178 3.52 8.36 19.36
CA SER A 178 3.54 7.72 18.05
C SER A 178 2.18 7.82 17.34
N VAL A 179 1.08 7.57 18.06
CA VAL A 179 -0.28 7.69 17.51
C VAL A 179 -0.61 9.14 17.12
N THR A 180 -0.30 10.09 18.00
CA THR A 180 -0.51 11.52 17.75
C THR A 180 0.29 12.01 16.55
N ASN A 181 1.56 11.61 16.46
CA ASN A 181 2.40 11.90 15.31
C ASN A 181 1.83 11.27 14.04
N MET A 182 1.36 10.03 14.09
CA MET A 182 0.78 9.35 12.93
C MET A 182 -0.41 10.13 12.32
N PHE A 183 -1.38 10.55 13.14
CA PHE A 183 -2.50 11.37 12.67
C PHE A 183 -2.06 12.76 12.19
N THR A 184 -1.04 13.35 12.83
CA THR A 184 -0.42 14.60 12.37
C THR A 184 0.17 14.43 10.97
N GLN A 185 0.89 13.33 10.72
CA GLN A 185 1.47 13.03 9.40
C GLN A 185 0.39 12.76 8.34
N PHE A 186 -0.76 12.17 8.69
CA PHE A 186 -1.88 12.01 7.75
C PHE A 186 -2.44 13.36 7.31
N ALA A 187 -2.74 14.25 8.26
CA ALA A 187 -3.27 15.58 7.95
C ALA A 187 -2.27 16.39 7.11
N LYS A 188 -1.00 16.38 7.53
CA LYS A 188 0.10 17.04 6.82
C LYS A 188 0.29 16.51 5.41
N PHE A 189 0.28 15.20 5.23
CA PHE A 189 0.41 14.58 3.92
C PHE A 189 -0.68 15.03 2.95
N CYS A 190 -1.94 15.10 3.39
CA CYS A 190 -3.04 15.56 2.55
C CYS A 190 -2.82 17.02 2.12
N ALA A 191 -2.50 17.91 3.06
CA ALA A 191 -2.27 19.33 2.80
C ALA A 191 -1.06 19.59 1.89
N GLU A 192 0.07 18.93 2.17
CA GLU A 192 1.28 19.09 1.37
C GLU A 192 1.14 18.51 -0.04
N THR A 193 0.42 17.39 -0.18
CA THR A 193 0.19 16.77 -1.49
C THR A 193 -0.71 17.63 -2.35
N GLU A 194 -1.78 18.21 -1.78
CA GLU A 194 -2.61 19.18 -2.49
C GLU A 194 -1.77 20.36 -2.97
N MET A 195 -0.94 20.94 -2.10
CA MET A 195 -0.07 22.06 -2.47
C MET A 195 0.90 21.72 -3.61
N LYS A 196 1.41 20.48 -3.65
CA LYS A 196 2.40 20.03 -4.64
C LYS A 196 1.79 19.54 -5.95
N THR A 197 0.56 19.05 -5.93
CA THR A 197 -0.04 18.30 -7.05
C THR A 197 -1.40 18.82 -7.51
N GLU A 198 -1.95 19.84 -6.83
CA GLU A 198 -3.31 20.38 -7.03
C GLU A 198 -4.44 19.36 -6.78
N VAL A 199 -4.11 18.16 -6.33
CA VAL A 199 -5.05 17.10 -5.99
C VAL A 199 -4.87 16.72 -4.52
N MET A 200 -5.89 16.98 -3.71
CA MET A 200 -5.91 16.56 -2.30
C MET A 200 -6.20 15.06 -2.18
N PRO A 201 -5.29 14.26 -1.58
CA PRO A 201 -5.60 12.89 -1.17
C PRO A 201 -6.65 12.86 -0.07
N GLN A 202 -7.41 11.77 0.00
CA GLN A 202 -8.35 11.52 1.09
C GLN A 202 -7.88 10.31 1.91
N ILE A 203 -7.63 10.50 3.19
CA ILE A 203 -7.36 9.41 4.14
C ILE A 203 -8.57 9.25 5.04
N ILE A 204 -9.17 8.07 5.07
CA ILE A 204 -10.31 7.71 5.90
C ILE A 204 -9.83 6.68 6.91
N VAL A 205 -9.94 7.01 8.19
CA VAL A 205 -9.49 6.17 9.28
C VAL A 205 -10.69 5.75 10.13
N SER A 206 -10.85 4.44 10.32
CA SER A 206 -11.74 3.85 11.33
C SER A 206 -10.86 3.44 12.51
N ASP A 207 -11.04 4.05 13.68
CA ASP A 207 -10.17 3.79 14.84
C ASP A 207 -10.90 4.09 16.16
N HIS A 208 -10.32 3.60 17.26
CA HIS A 208 -10.75 3.85 18.63
C HIS A 208 -10.06 5.07 19.26
N ALA A 209 -8.90 5.48 18.75
CA ALA A 209 -8.19 6.65 19.26
C ALA A 209 -9.03 7.92 19.05
N ASP A 210 -9.17 8.71 20.12
CA ASP A 210 -9.95 9.95 20.12
C ASP A 210 -9.28 10.99 21.04
N ASN A 211 -9.72 12.25 20.97
CA ASN A 211 -9.23 13.38 21.77
C ASN A 211 -7.69 13.54 21.76
N LEU A 212 -7.04 13.22 20.64
CA LEU A 212 -5.59 13.36 20.48
C LEU A 212 -5.18 14.83 20.33
N GLU A 213 -4.03 15.20 20.92
CA GLU A 213 -3.42 16.52 20.79
C GLU A 213 -2.43 16.55 19.61
N LEU A 214 -2.93 16.77 18.39
CA LEU A 214 -2.08 16.74 17.19
C LEU A 214 -1.03 17.87 17.15
N GLY A 215 0.06 17.61 16.44
CA GLY A 215 1.13 18.57 16.21
C GLY A 215 0.81 19.58 15.10
N GLU A 216 1.72 20.55 14.92
CA GLU A 216 1.75 21.46 13.75
C GLU A 216 0.47 22.28 13.51
N GLY A 217 -0.34 22.51 14.55
CA GLY A 217 -1.56 23.32 14.48
C GLY A 217 -2.79 22.58 13.94
N TYR A 218 -2.67 21.27 13.69
CA TYR A 218 -3.81 20.43 13.35
C TYR A 218 -4.66 20.16 14.60
N VAL A 219 -5.99 20.07 14.42
CA VAL A 219 -6.93 19.81 15.52
C VAL A 219 -7.67 18.51 15.23
N PHE A 220 -7.48 17.48 16.06
CA PHE A 220 -8.05 16.15 15.82
C PHE A 220 -9.57 16.19 15.60
N LYS A 221 -10.29 16.96 16.43
CA LYS A 221 -11.75 17.10 16.39
C LYS A 221 -12.29 17.63 15.06
N ASP A 222 -11.49 18.40 14.31
CA ASP A 222 -11.92 18.91 13.00
C ASP A 222 -11.99 17.78 11.95
N TYR A 223 -11.28 16.67 12.18
CA TYR A 223 -11.25 15.49 11.32
C TYR A 223 -12.21 14.39 11.75
N VAL A 224 -12.73 14.44 12.98
CA VAL A 224 -13.70 13.46 13.49
C VAL A 224 -15.05 13.67 12.79
N ARG A 225 -15.48 12.69 12.01
CA ARG A 225 -16.77 12.72 11.30
C ARG A 225 -17.92 12.10 12.08
N ALA A 226 -17.63 11.04 12.84
CA ALA A 226 -18.61 10.35 13.66
C ALA A 226 -17.91 9.49 14.70
N THR A 227 -18.52 9.37 15.88
CA THR A 227 -18.06 8.52 16.98
C THR A 227 -19.10 7.43 17.23
N TRP A 228 -18.70 6.17 17.13
CA TRP A 228 -19.59 5.01 17.16
C TRP A 228 -19.23 4.15 18.38
N ARG A 229 -19.70 4.57 19.56
CA ARG A 229 -19.45 3.87 20.84
C ARG A 229 -20.62 3.01 21.31
N GLU A 230 -21.85 3.43 20.97
CA GLU A 230 -23.08 2.79 21.43
C GLU A 230 -23.69 1.81 20.41
N ARG A 231 -23.20 1.81 19.16
CA ARG A 231 -23.70 0.94 18.08
C ARG A 231 -22.59 0.52 17.13
N GLY A 232 -22.72 -0.70 16.59
CA GLY A 232 -21.84 -1.18 15.53
C GLY A 232 -22.04 -0.42 14.21
N PHE A 233 -21.04 -0.52 13.32
CA PHE A 233 -21.08 0.10 11.99
C PHE A 233 -22.29 -0.38 11.15
N ILE A 234 -22.68 -1.64 11.35
CA ILE A 234 -23.95 -2.21 10.89
C ILE A 234 -24.85 -2.33 12.11
N ALA A 235 -25.82 -1.42 12.23
CA ALA A 235 -26.87 -1.56 13.24
C ALA A 235 -28.00 -2.41 12.64
N ASP A 236 -28.40 -3.47 13.34
CA ASP A 236 -29.69 -4.11 13.08
C ASP A 236 -30.78 -3.04 13.28
N THR A 237 -31.68 -2.98 12.30
CA THR A 237 -32.76 -1.97 12.25
C THR A 237 -33.82 -2.25 13.30
#